data_AF-A0A132NKV4-F1
#
_entry.id   AF-A0A132NKV4-F1
#
_cell.length_a   1.000
_cell.length_b   1.000
_cell.length_c   1.000
_cell.angle_alpha   90.00
_cell.angle_beta   90.00
_cell.angle_gamma   90.00
#
_symmetry.space_group_name_H-M   'P 1'
#
loop_
_entity.id
_entity.type
_entity.pdbx_description
1 polymer ?
#
loop_
_entity_poly.entity_id
_entity_poly.type
_entity_poly.pdbx_seq_one_letter_code
_entity_poly.pdbx_strand_id
1 'polypeptide(L)' 'MAGEIEVLKAGPLTTVQDLGRPGYADLGIGESGAADRRSFTLANRLVGNAEGAAALECTLG' A
#
# COMPACT_ATOMS: atom_id res chain seq x y z
N MET A 1 -3.93 -19.24 9.62
CA MET A 1 -4.33 -19.54 8.23
C MET A 1 -4.09 -18.29 7.42
N ALA A 2 -3.41 -18.38 6.29
CA ALA A 2 -3.36 -17.26 5.35
C ALA A 2 -4.71 -17.23 4.60
N GLY A 3 -5.39 -16.09 4.60
CA GLY A 3 -6.56 -15.87 3.77
C GLY A 3 -6.14 -15.43 2.37
N GLU A 4 -6.94 -15.78 1.36
CA GLU A 4 -6.78 -15.29 -0.01
C GLU A 4 -7.85 -14.23 -0.31
N ILE A 5 -7.53 -13.27 -1.17
CA ILE A 5 -8.47 -12.26 -1.67
C ILE A 5 -8.61 -12.43 -3.18
N GLU A 6 -9.84 -12.66 -3.65
CA GLU A 6 -10.17 -12.66 -5.07
C GLU A 6 -10.59 -11.25 -5.53
N VAL A 7 -9.97 -10.75 -6.61
CA VAL A 7 -10.31 -9.45 -7.19
C VAL A 7 -11.49 -9.61 -8.16
N LEU A 8 -12.69 -9.26 -7.70
CA LEU A 8 -13.88 -9.27 -8.55
C LEU A 8 -14.00 -8.02 -9.45
N LYS A 9 -13.46 -6.88 -9.00
CA LYS A 9 -13.43 -5.60 -9.73
C LYS A 9 -12.23 -4.76 -9.28
N ALA A 10 -11.42 -4.30 -10.24
CA ALA A 10 -10.17 -3.58 -9.93
C ALA A 10 -10.32 -2.05 -9.76
N GLY A 11 -11.44 -1.45 -10.18
CA GLY A 11 -11.59 0.01 -10.22
C GLY A 11 -10.66 0.69 -11.24
N PRO A 12 -10.59 2.03 -11.26
CA PRO A 12 -9.73 2.77 -12.18
C PRO A 12 -8.23 2.51 -11.99
N LEU A 13 -7.77 2.38 -10.75
CA LEU A 13 -6.40 1.99 -10.41
C LEU A 13 -6.35 1.46 -8.97
N THR A 14 -6.02 0.18 -8.81
CA THR A 14 -5.76 -0.45 -7.51
C THR A 14 -4.34 -1.00 -7.52
N THR A 15 -3.53 -0.61 -6.53
CA THR A 15 -2.14 -1.05 -6.40
C THR A 15 -1.88 -1.60 -5.00
N VAL A 16 -0.93 -2.53 -4.88
CA VAL A 16 -0.39 -2.91 -3.58
C VAL A 16 0.65 -1.85 -3.18
N GLN A 17 0.50 -1.28 -2.00
CA GLN A 17 1.39 -0.25 -1.46
C GLN A 17 1.89 -0.62 -0.07
N ASP A 18 3.08 -0.15 0.26
CA ASP A 18 3.72 -0.21 1.57
C ASP A 18 4.34 1.17 1.92
N LEU A 19 5.38 1.21 2.78
CA LEU A 19 6.09 2.45 3.09
C LEU A 19 7.08 2.89 2.01
N GLY A 20 7.24 2.11 0.94
CA GLY A 20 8.10 2.38 -0.18
C GLY A 20 9.54 1.88 0.01
N ARG A 21 10.42 2.40 -0.84
CA ARG A 21 11.83 2.02 -1.01
C ARG A 21 12.72 3.26 -1.02
N PRO A 22 12.86 3.97 0.12
CA PRO A 22 13.72 5.14 0.20
C PRO A 22 15.20 4.77 0.04
N GLY A 23 16.02 5.75 -0.37
CA GLY A 23 17.48 5.60 -0.38
C GLY A 23 18.11 5.14 -1.71
N TYR A 24 17.32 5.00 -2.78
CA TYR A 24 17.80 4.54 -4.11
C TYR A 24 17.70 5.61 -5.21
N ALA A 25 17.59 6.89 -4.82
CA ALA A 25 17.43 7.99 -5.77
C ALA A 25 18.66 8.20 -6.66
N ASP A 26 19.85 7.89 -6.16
CA ASP A 26 21.12 7.87 -6.90
C ASP A 26 21.11 6.85 -8.06
N LEU A 27 20.30 5.80 -7.95
CA LEU A 27 20.07 4.81 -9.00
C LEU A 27 18.86 5.15 -9.89
N GLY A 28 18.22 6.31 -9.68
CA GLY A 28 17.02 6.72 -10.42
C GLY A 28 15.74 5.99 -10.01
N ILE A 29 15.72 5.34 -8.84
CA ILE A 29 14.55 4.60 -8.35
C ILE A 29 13.72 5.52 -7.44
N GLY A 30 12.47 5.77 -7.83
CA GLY A 30 11.53 6.54 -7.01
C GLY A 30 11.11 5.81 -5.73
N GLU A 31 10.79 6.56 -4.67
CA GLU A 31 10.46 6.02 -3.35
C GLU A 31 9.22 5.12 -3.34
N SER A 32 8.20 5.37 -4.17
CA SER A 32 6.93 4.64 -4.15
C SER A 32 6.24 4.73 -2.77
N GLY A 33 5.52 3.67 -2.40
CA GLY A 33 4.70 3.61 -1.19
C GLY A 33 3.35 4.31 -1.36
N ALA A 34 2.53 4.21 -0.31
CA ALA A 34 1.21 4.82 -0.28
C ALA A 34 1.27 6.33 -0.53
N ALA A 35 0.38 6.83 -1.39
CA ALA A 35 0.26 8.24 -1.72
C ALA A 35 -0.14 9.08 -0.50
N ASP A 36 -1.03 8.54 0.36
CA ASP A 36 -1.34 9.08 1.69
C ASP A 36 -0.85 8.14 2.80
N ARG A 37 0.38 8.38 3.27
CA ARG A 37 1.02 7.60 4.34
C ARG A 37 0.26 7.65 5.67
N ARG A 38 -0.49 8.71 5.97
CA ARG A 38 -1.25 8.82 7.24
C ARG A 38 -2.46 7.90 7.20
N SER A 39 -3.21 7.91 6.10
CA SER A 39 -4.35 7.01 5.91
C SER A 39 -3.90 5.55 5.86
N PHE A 40 -2.80 5.25 5.17
CA PHE A 40 -2.22 3.91 5.12
C PHE A 40 -1.82 3.36 6.51
N THR A 41 -1.06 4.13 7.28
CA THR A 41 -0.65 3.70 8.64
C THR A 41 -1.84 3.60 9.60
N LEU A 42 -2.86 4.46 9.45
CA LEU A 42 -4.11 4.33 10.20
C LEU A 42 -4.83 3.02 9.85
N ALA A 43 -4.99 2.69 8.57
CA ALA A 43 -5.67 1.47 8.12
C ALA A 43 -5.00 0.21 8.67
N ASN A 44 -3.66 0.13 8.62
CA ASN A 44 -2.93 -0.99 9.20
C ASN A 44 -3.13 -1.10 10.71
N ARG A 45 -3.06 0.03 11.44
CA ARG A 45 -3.28 0.04 12.90
C ARG A 45 -4.68 -0.41 13.29
N LEU A 46 -5.71 -0.05 12.51
CA LEU A 46 -7.10 -0.43 12.78
C LEU A 46 -7.32 -1.95 12.78
N VAL A 47 -6.53 -2.69 12.01
CA VAL A 47 -6.60 -4.17 11.93
C VAL A 47 -5.48 -4.87 12.73
N GLY A 48 -4.67 -4.12 13.49
CA GLY A 48 -3.59 -4.67 14.32
C GLY A 48 -2.33 -5.07 13.54
N ASN A 49 -2.18 -4.62 12.29
CA ASN A 49 -0.98 -4.86 11.51
C ASN A 49 0.17 -3.93 11.94
N ALA A 50 1.41 -4.35 11.65
CA ALA A 50 2.54 -3.44 11.64
C ALA A 50 2.28 -2.29 10.66
N GLU A 51 2.73 -1.07 10.99
CA GLU A 51 2.40 0.13 10.21
C GLU A 51 2.83 0.06 8.73
N GLY A 52 3.88 -0.70 8.42
CA GLY A 52 4.38 -0.91 7.06
C GLY A 52 3.91 -2.19 6.36
N ALA A 53 2.94 -2.91 6.92
CA ALA A 53 2.36 -4.07 6.22
C ALA A 53 1.68 -3.63 4.92
N ALA A 54 1.85 -4.42 3.85
CA ALA A 54 1.29 -4.07 2.55
C ALA A 54 -0.24 -3.98 2.60
N ALA A 55 -0.80 -2.98 1.90
CA ALA A 55 -2.24 -2.76 1.78
C ALA A 55 -2.61 -2.42 0.32
N LEU A 56 -3.91 -2.46 0.00
CA LEU A 56 -4.41 -2.03 -1.30
C LEU A 56 -4.73 -0.53 -1.28
N GLU A 57 -4.16 0.22 -2.21
CA GLU A 57 -4.51 1.61 -2.48
C GLU A 57 -5.45 1.66 -3.70
N CYS A 58 -6.72 2.02 -3.47
CA CYS A 58 -7.76 2.09 -4.49
C CYS A 58 -8.04 3.54 -4.88
N THR A 59 -7.80 3.88 -6.14
CA THR A 59 -8.03 5.22 -6.68
C THR A 59 -9.46 5.35 -7.20
N LEU A 60 -10.19 6.35 -6.70
CA LEU A 60 -11.57 6.71 -7.12
C LEU A 60 -12.68 5.68 -6.84
N GLY A 61 -12.36 4.52 -6.25
CA GLY A 61 -13.34 3.53 -5.78
C GLY A 61 -13.86 2.56 -6.85
#